data_AF-A0AAD6A9Q2-F1
#
_entry.id   AF-A0AAD6A9Q2-F1
#
_cell.length_a   1.000
_cell.length_b   1.000
_cell.length_c   1.000
_cell.angle_alpha   90.00
_cell.angle_beta   90.00
_cell.angle_gamma   90.00
#
_symmetry.space_group_name_H-M   'P 1'
#
loop_
_entity.id
_entity.type
_entity.pdbx_description
1 polymer ?
#
loop_
_entity_poly.entity_id
_entity_poly.type
_entity_poly.pdbx_seq_one_letter_code
_entity_poly.pdbx_strand_id
1 'polypeptide(L)' 'MKKDQIPHGFPTIDMGPQLKVVERTRTATMLCAASGNPDPEIFWFKDFLPVDISSTNGRIKQLRS' A
#
# COMPACT_ATOMS: atom_id res chain seq x y z
N MET A 1 23.31 1.23 -12.83
CA MET A 1 21.91 1.54 -13.22
C MET A 1 21.71 3.03 -12.95
N LYS A 2 21.42 3.83 -13.98
CA LYS A 2 21.34 5.31 -13.86
C LYS A 2 20.23 5.68 -12.88
N LYS A 3 20.61 6.26 -11.74
CA LYS A 3 19.67 6.91 -10.81
C LYS A 3 19.15 8.26 -11.35
N ASP A 4 19.61 8.66 -12.53
CA ASP A 4 19.53 10.04 -13.04
C ASP A 4 18.32 10.33 -13.95
N GLN A 5 17.30 9.45 -14.02
CA GLN A 5 16.14 9.65 -14.90
C GLN A 5 14.79 9.31 -14.24
N ILE A 6 14.60 9.70 -12.99
CA ILE A 6 13.26 9.68 -12.36
C ILE A 6 12.60 11.05 -12.62
N PRO A 7 11.44 11.12 -13.31
CA PRO A 7 10.73 12.37 -13.52
C PRO A 7 10.38 13.06 -12.20
N HIS A 8 10.33 14.39 -12.21
CA HIS A 8 9.82 15.13 -11.07
C HIS A 8 8.36 14.74 -10.80
N GLY A 9 8.01 14.48 -9.55
CA GLY A 9 6.67 14.04 -9.14
C GLY A 9 6.41 12.55 -9.33
N PHE A 10 7.39 11.76 -9.80
CA PHE A 10 7.24 10.31 -9.88
C PHE A 10 7.02 9.71 -8.47
N PRO A 11 6.09 8.75 -8.31
CA PRO A 11 5.79 8.18 -7.00
C PRO A 11 7.00 7.54 -6.31
N THR A 12 7.21 7.89 -5.04
CA THR A 12 8.22 7.31 -4.17
C THR A 12 7.57 6.71 -2.93
N ILE A 13 8.02 5.52 -2.53
CA ILE A 13 7.56 4.89 -1.28
C ILE A 13 8.40 5.45 -0.14
N ASP A 14 7.79 6.33 0.65
CA ASP A 14 8.43 6.93 1.83
C ASP A 14 8.45 5.94 3.00
N MET A 15 7.37 5.17 3.14
CA MET A 15 7.23 4.12 4.15
C MET A 15 6.49 2.92 3.57
N GLY A 16 7.19 1.78 3.49
CA GLY A 16 6.59 0.52 3.08
C GLY A 16 5.97 -0.26 4.26
N PRO A 17 5.07 -1.20 3.96
CA PRO A 17 4.54 -2.12 4.96
C PRO A 17 5.65 -2.92 5.64
N GLN A 18 5.53 -3.08 6.96
CA GLN A 18 6.48 -3.85 7.77
C GLN A 18 5.90 -5.22 8.12
N LEU A 19 6.77 -6.17 8.46
CA LEU A 19 6.35 -7.46 9.00
C LEU A 19 5.53 -7.23 10.28
N LYS A 20 4.33 -7.82 10.33
CA LYS A 20 3.43 -7.68 11.46
C LYS A 20 2.88 -9.03 11.88
N VAL A 21 2.99 -9.33 13.17
CA VAL A 21 2.37 -10.51 13.80
C VAL A 21 1.11 -10.07 14.51
N VAL A 22 0.02 -10.78 14.29
CA VAL A 22 -1.29 -10.50 14.89
C VAL A 22 -1.92 -11.82 15.33
N GLU A 23 -2.63 -11.79 16.45
CA GLU A 23 -3.45 -12.94 16.85
C GLU A 23 -4.58 -13.20 15.86
N ARG A 24 -4.99 -14.46 15.75
CA ARG A 24 -6.15 -14.84 14.94
C ARG A 24 -7.38 -14.05 15.38
N THR A 25 -8.25 -13.68 14.43
CA THR A 25 -9.48 -12.87 14.64
C THR A 25 -9.29 -11.41 15.09
N ARG A 26 -8.06 -10.93 15.31
CA ARG A 26 -7.80 -9.50 15.52
C ARG A 26 -7.56 -8.76 14.21
N THR A 27 -7.84 -7.46 14.20
CA THR A 27 -7.57 -6.58 13.07
C THR A 27 -6.08 -6.28 12.94
N ALA A 28 -5.54 -6.47 11.74
CA ALA A 28 -4.21 -6.00 11.37
C ALA A 28 -4.30 -4.74 10.52
N THR A 29 -3.48 -3.75 10.86
CA THR A 29 -3.27 -2.54 10.03
C THR A 29 -1.92 -2.63 9.36
N MET A 30 -1.90 -2.59 8.03
CA MET A 30 -0.71 -2.44 7.20
C MET A 30 -0.61 -0.99 6.77
N LEU A 31 0.58 -0.37 6.93
CA LEU A 31 0.80 1.03 6.61
C LEU A 31 1.62 1.16 5.32
N CYS A 32 1.26 2.12 4.49
CA CYS A 32 2.01 2.52 3.30
C CYS A 32 1.90 4.04 3.15
N ALA A 33 3.02 4.71 3.00
CA ALA A 33 3.08 6.13 2.66
C ALA A 33 3.86 6.27 1.36
N ALA A 34 3.27 6.97 0.40
CA ALA A 34 3.88 7.29 -0.87
C ALA A 34 3.69 8.77 -1.16
N SER A 35 4.74 9.39 -1.69
CA SER A 35 4.74 10.78 -2.14
C SER A 35 4.85 10.83 -3.66
N GLY A 36 4.33 11.87 -4.27
CA GLY A 36 4.30 12.04 -5.71
C GLY A 36 3.51 13.29 -6.09
N ASN A 37 3.60 13.71 -7.34
CA ASN A 37 2.75 14.77 -7.86
C ASN A 37 2.35 14.41 -9.31
N PRO A 38 1.07 14.08 -9.58
CA PRO A 38 -0.07 14.12 -8.66
C PRO A 38 0.01 13.07 -7.53
N ASP A 39 -0.82 13.23 -6.50
CA ASP A 39 -0.86 12.32 -5.35
C ASP A 39 -1.04 10.86 -5.82
N PRO A 40 -0.17 9.93 -5.35
CA PRO A 40 -0.16 8.57 -5.86
C PRO A 40 -1.33 7.74 -5.33
N GLU A 41 -1.86 6.87 -6.18
CA GLU A 41 -2.82 5.86 -5.75
C GLU A 41 -2.10 4.61 -5.22
N ILE A 42 -2.60 4.07 -4.11
CA ILE A 42 -2.05 2.87 -3.46
C ILE A 42 -2.94 1.66 -3.76
N PHE A 43 -2.32 0.61 -4.30
CA PHE A 43 -2.92 -0.71 -4.54
C PHE A 43 -2.21 -1.78 -3.71
N TRP A 44 -2.96 -2.79 -3.25
CA TRP A 44 -2.45 -3.87 -2.40
C TRP A 44 -2.46 -5.21 -3.12
N PHE A 45 -1.38 -5.96 -2.94
CA PHE A 45 -1.23 -7.32 -3.44
C PHE A 45 -0.89 -8.26 -2.28
N LYS A 46 -1.42 -9.49 -2.34
CA LYS A 46 -1.07 -10.58 -1.43
C LYS A 46 -0.71 -11.80 -2.27
N ASP A 47 0.46 -12.38 -2.02
CA ASP A 47 0.96 -13.55 -2.76
C ASP A 47 0.91 -13.34 -4.29
N PHE A 48 1.30 -12.13 -4.72
CA PHE A 48 1.29 -11.69 -6.13
C PHE A 48 -0.10 -11.57 -6.77
N LEU A 49 -1.19 -11.64 -6.00
CA LEU A 49 -2.57 -11.44 -6.47
C LEU A 49 -3.13 -10.11 -5.97
N PRO A 50 -3.91 -9.36 -6.78
CA PRO A 50 -4.54 -8.13 -6.35
C PRO A 50 -5.56 -8.41 -5.25
N VAL A 51 -5.54 -7.58 -4.21
CA VAL A 51 -6.56 -7.65 -3.15
C VAL A 51 -7.81 -6.94 -3.66
N ASP A 52 -8.86 -7.70 -3.94
CA ASP A 52 -10.19 -7.13 -4.17
C ASP A 52 -10.83 -6.77 -2.83
N ILE A 53 -10.90 -5.47 -2.54
CA ILE A 53 -11.48 -4.95 -1.30
C ILE A 53 -13.01 -5.04 -1.33
N SER A 54 -13.61 -4.94 -2.51
CA SER A 54 -15.06 -4.83 -2.70
C SER A 54 -15.80 -6.13 -2.35
N SER A 55 -15.19 -7.29 -2.61
CA SER A 55 -15.79 -8.61 -2.36
C SER A 55 -15.62 -9.12 -0.92
N THR A 56 -15.07 -8.32 0.00
CA THR A 56 -14.71 -8.80 1.35
C THR A 56 -15.78 -8.60 2.43
N ASN A 57 -17.00 -8.16 2.08
CA ASN A 57 -18.06 -7.84 3.04
C ASN A 57 -17.60 -6.93 4.19
N GLY A 58 -16.70 -5.99 3.91
CA GLY A 58 -16.16 -5.04 4.88
C GLY A 58 -15.07 -5.59 5.81
N ARG A 59 -14.61 -6.84 5.62
CA ARG A 59 -13.51 -7.44 6.39
C ARG A 59 -12.17 -6.77 6.08
N ILE A 60 -11.97 -6.33 4.84
CA ILE A 60 -10.81 -5.53 4.42
C ILE A 60 -11.31 -4.12 4.09
N LYS A 61 -10.60 -3.12 4.61
CA LYS A 61 -10.89 -1.71 4.33
C LYS A 61 -9.58 -0.98 4.06
N GLN A 62 -9.52 -0.22 2.97
CA GLN A 62 -8.44 0.72 2.72
C GLN A 62 -8.84 2.06 3.31
N LEU A 63 -8.11 2.48 4.33
CA LEU A 63 -8.24 3.81 4.90
C LEU A 63 -7.28 4.73 4.13
N ARG A 64 -7.77 5.85 3.62
CA ARG A 64 -6.95 6.92 3.01
C ARG A 64 -6.96 8.11 3.98
N SER A 65 -5.80 8.73 4.16
CA SER A 65 -5.63 9.97 4.95
C SER A 65 -5.68 11.15 4.01
#